data_AF-A0A512D6K3-F1
#
_entry.id   AF-A0A512D6K3-F1
#
_cell.length_a   1.000
_cell.length_b   1.000
_cell.length_c   1.000
_cell.angle_alpha   90.00
_cell.angle_beta   90.00
_cell.angle_gamma   90.00
#
_symmetry.space_group_name_H-M   'P 1'
#
loop_
_entity.id
_entity.type
_entity.pdbx_description
1 polymer ?
#
loop_
_entity_poly.entity_id
_entity_poly.type
_entity_poly.pdbx_seq_one_letter_code
_entity_poly.pdbx_strand_id
1 'polypeptide(L)'
;MSTDPRQERTLGQLVASATQDLSTLVRSEIALAKAEVSVQVKKAGVGGGLLAGAAVIGFYSVYFIFTTIAEGIQALGLPRWLSFLIVTVFMLLVAGVLALLGIRKMKTVKPTPEKAITEAQTTVAALKSATEHPGATVPAPRPEWDRKDLPASSTVAASSSAGTAASTPNPSRDA
;
A
#
# COMPACT_ATOMS: atom_id res chain seq x y z
N MET A 1 2.18 52.65 -42.77
CA MET A 1 3.24 51.78 -43.32
C MET A 1 3.39 50.63 -42.35
N SER A 2 2.66 49.54 -42.61
CA SER A 2 2.40 48.48 -41.64
C SER A 2 3.33 47.31 -41.93
N THR A 3 4.36 47.14 -41.10
CA THR A 3 5.22 45.95 -41.12
C THR A 3 4.66 44.97 -40.10
N ASP A 4 3.86 44.01 -40.55
CA ASP A 4 3.40 42.87 -39.77
C ASP A 4 4.36 41.69 -40.02
N PRO A 5 5.29 41.37 -39.11
CA PRO A 5 6.22 40.26 -39.26
C PRO A 5 5.54 38.96 -38.83
N ARG A 6 4.41 38.60 -39.45
CA ARG A 6 3.90 37.22 -39.42
C ARG A 6 4.69 36.38 -40.39
N GLN A 7 5.97 36.21 -40.07
CA GLN A 7 6.79 35.17 -40.65
C GLN A 7 6.15 33.85 -40.28
N GLU A 8 5.56 33.17 -41.26
CA GLU A 8 4.90 31.88 -41.09
C GLU A 8 5.86 30.93 -40.36
N ARG A 9 5.56 30.61 -39.11
CA ARG A 9 6.38 29.67 -38.34
C ARG A 9 6.40 28.36 -39.11
N THR A 10 7.59 27.88 -39.43
CA THR A 10 7.74 26.63 -40.16
C THR A 10 7.21 25.48 -39.32
N LEU A 11 6.67 24.43 -39.96
CA LEU A 11 6.15 23.26 -39.25
C LEU A 11 7.17 22.67 -38.27
N GLY A 12 8.46 22.72 -38.60
CA GLY A 12 9.55 22.31 -37.71
C GLY A 12 9.66 23.15 -36.43
N GLN A 13 9.40 24.45 -36.48
CA GLN A 13 9.39 25.33 -35.29
C GLN A 13 8.17 25.10 -34.40
N LEU A 14 7.00 24.76 -34.96
CA LEU A 14 5.83 24.39 -34.15
C LEU A 14 6.04 23.06 -33.43
N VAL A 15 6.56 22.05 -34.11
CA VAL A 15 6.87 20.75 -33.50
C VAL A 15 7.96 20.88 -32.43
N ALA A 16 9.01 21.66 -32.69
CA ALA A 16 10.05 21.94 -31.71
C ALA A 16 9.49 22.64 -30.46
N SER A 17 8.61 23.64 -30.63
CA SER A 17 7.98 24.35 -29.51
C SER A 17 7.06 23.44 -28.70
N ALA A 18 6.20 22.65 -29.36
CA ALA A 18 5.29 21.71 -28.69
C ALA A 18 6.05 20.62 -27.92
N THR A 19 7.17 20.13 -28.46
CA THR A 19 8.05 19.15 -27.77
C THR A 19 8.69 19.78 -26.54
N GLN A 20 9.07 21.06 -26.62
CA GLN A 20 9.65 21.80 -25.51
C GLN A 20 8.63 22.09 -24.40
N ASP A 21 7.39 22.42 -24.76
CA ASP A 21 6.29 22.62 -23.81
C ASP A 21 5.93 21.31 -23.09
N LEU A 22 5.86 20.21 -23.83
CA LEU A 22 5.64 18.88 -23.26
C LEU A 22 6.77 18.49 -22.30
N SER A 23 8.03 18.74 -22.69
CA SER A 23 9.19 18.49 -21.83
C SER A 23 9.14 19.32 -20.54
N THR A 24 8.64 20.56 -20.64
CA THR A 24 8.47 21.46 -19.50
C THR A 24 7.36 20.97 -18.57
N LEU A 25 6.23 20.53 -19.10
CA LEU A 25 5.14 19.91 -18.35
C LEU A 25 5.60 18.68 -17.57
N VAL A 26 6.24 17.72 -18.26
CA VAL A 26 6.76 16.49 -17.64
C VAL A 26 7.77 16.83 -16.54
N ARG A 27 8.68 17.77 -16.78
CA ARG A 27 9.65 18.22 -15.78
C ARG A 27 8.98 18.86 -14.56
N SER A 28 7.91 19.64 -14.78
CA SER A 28 7.16 20.29 -13.71
C SER A 28 6.40 19.28 -12.83
N GLU A 29 5.83 18.25 -13.44
CA GLU A 29 5.08 17.21 -12.74
C GLU A 29 6.02 16.31 -11.92
N ILE A 30 7.19 15.99 -12.47
CA ILE A 30 8.28 15.34 -11.72
C ILE A 30 8.76 16.23 -10.56
N ALA A 31 8.93 17.53 -10.78
CA ALA A 31 9.37 18.45 -9.74
C ALA A 31 8.35 18.54 -8.60
N LEU A 32 7.05 18.58 -8.93
CA LEU A 32 5.96 18.56 -7.97
C LEU A 32 5.93 17.25 -7.18
N ALA A 33 5.95 16.11 -7.88
CA ALA A 33 5.97 14.79 -7.26
C ALA A 33 7.18 14.63 -6.33
N LYS A 34 8.36 15.10 -6.77
CA LYS A 34 9.57 15.12 -5.95
C LYS A 34 9.39 16.00 -4.71
N ALA A 35 8.79 17.18 -4.85
CA ALA A 35 8.53 18.07 -3.72
C ALA A 35 7.60 17.39 -2.70
N GLU A 36 6.50 16.80 -3.15
CA GLU A 36 5.54 16.11 -2.29
C GLU A 36 6.17 14.91 -1.58
N VAL A 37 6.85 14.03 -2.32
CA VAL A 37 7.58 12.88 -1.75
C VAL A 37 8.65 13.36 -0.76
N SER A 38 9.38 14.45 -1.07
CA SER A 38 10.41 14.96 -0.15
C SER A 38 9.82 15.45 1.18
N VAL A 39 8.63 16.05 1.16
CA VAL A 39 7.92 16.48 2.37
C VAL A 39 7.43 15.26 3.14
N GLN A 40 6.87 14.26 2.47
CA GLN A 40 6.42 13.01 3.09
C GLN A 40 7.59 12.27 3.75
N VAL A 41 8.72 12.13 3.05
CA VAL A 41 9.93 11.47 3.58
C VAL A 41 10.48 12.22 4.79
N LYS A 42 10.52 13.55 4.77
CA LYS A 42 10.97 14.33 5.95
C LYS A 42 10.05 14.12 7.14
N LYS A 43 8.72 14.19 6.94
CA LYS A 43 7.74 13.96 8.01
C LYS A 43 7.84 12.53 8.56
N ALA A 44 7.94 11.54 7.67
CA ALA A 44 8.14 10.15 8.06
C ALA A 44 9.48 9.94 8.77
N GLY A 45 10.55 10.61 8.34
CA GLY A 45 11.87 10.53 8.96
C GLY A 45 11.91 11.14 10.36
N VAL A 46 11.28 12.32 10.56
CA VAL A 46 11.15 12.93 11.88
C VAL A 46 10.28 12.06 12.78
N GLY A 47 9.12 11.62 12.31
CA GLY A 47 8.24 10.73 13.08
C GLY A 47 8.90 9.41 13.43
N GLY A 48 9.59 8.79 12.48
CA GLY A 48 10.37 7.57 12.69
C GLY A 48 11.52 7.76 13.67
N GLY A 49 12.24 8.89 13.59
CA GLY A 49 13.28 9.24 14.55
C GLY A 49 12.75 9.45 15.96
N LEU A 50 11.61 10.14 16.11
CA LEU A 50 10.95 10.34 17.42
C LEU A 50 10.47 9.02 18.01
N LEU A 51 9.85 8.14 17.20
CA LEU A 51 9.43 6.82 17.66
C LEU A 51 10.62 5.93 18.02
N ALA A 52 11.70 5.97 17.25
CA ALA A 52 12.93 5.25 17.59
C ALA A 52 13.53 5.76 18.91
N GLY A 53 13.59 7.08 19.09
CA GLY A 53 14.03 7.70 20.35
C GLY A 53 13.14 7.31 21.53
N ALA A 54 11.82 7.37 21.36
CA ALA A 54 10.84 6.93 22.37
C ALA A 54 10.97 5.45 22.70
N ALA A 55 11.23 4.58 21.72
CA ALA A 55 11.48 3.16 21.94
C ALA A 55 12.75 2.92 22.76
N VAL A 56 13.85 3.63 22.46
CA VAL A 56 15.10 3.53 23.23
C VAL A 56 14.90 4.03 24.66
N ILE A 57 14.30 5.20 24.85
CA ILE A 57 14.02 5.77 26.18
C ILE A 57 13.08 4.85 26.96
N GLY A 58 12.00 4.37 26.34
CA GLY A 58 11.06 3.44 26.93
C GLY A 58 11.75 2.15 27.35
N PHE A 59 12.60 1.57 26.48
CA PHE A 59 13.38 0.38 26.79
C PHE A 59 14.30 0.56 28.01
N TYR A 60 15.04 1.66 28.08
CA TYR A 60 15.86 1.98 29.26
C TYR A 60 15.00 2.25 30.51
N SER A 61 13.83 2.86 30.36
CA SER A 61 12.93 3.16 31.49
C SER A 61 12.40 1.89 32.15
N VAL A 62 12.22 0.80 31.40
CA VAL A 62 11.81 -0.50 31.94
C VAL A 62 12.78 -0.99 33.02
N TYR A 63 14.09 -0.81 32.82
CA TYR A 63 15.09 -1.13 33.84
C TYR A 63 14.85 -0.34 35.13
N PHE A 64 14.65 0.98 35.03
CA PHE A 64 14.37 1.83 36.19
C PHE A 64 13.06 1.46 36.91
N ILE A 65 12.02 1.09 36.18
CA ILE A 65 10.75 0.63 36.77
C ILE A 65 10.98 -0.61 37.63
N PHE A 66 11.71 -1.62 37.13
CA PHE A 66 11.99 -2.82 37.91
C PHE A 66 12.88 -2.54 39.13
N THR A 67 13.87 -1.66 39.02
CA THR A 67 14.64 -1.23 40.20
C THR A 67 13.77 -0.51 41.21
N THR A 68 12.82 0.32 40.77
CA THR A 68 11.88 1.04 41.65
C THR A 68 10.96 0.07 42.38
N ILE A 69 10.46 -0.96 41.69
CA ILE A 69 9.65 -2.02 42.30
C ILE A 69 10.48 -2.79 43.35
N ALA A 70 11.73 -3.15 43.03
CA ALA A 70 12.59 -3.88 43.96
C ALA A 70 12.90 -3.06 45.23
N GLU A 71 13.23 -1.77 45.09
CA GLU A 71 13.42 -0.86 46.22
C GLU A 71 12.11 -0.66 47.00
N GLY A 72 10.96 -0.61 46.33
CA GLY A 72 9.64 -0.57 46.98
C GLY A 72 9.35 -1.82 47.82
N ILE A 73 9.71 -3.01 47.33
CA ILE A 73 9.60 -4.26 48.09
C ILE A 73 10.59 -4.27 49.27
N GLN A 74 11.81 -3.76 49.08
CA GLN A 74 12.77 -3.61 50.17
C GLN A 74 12.23 -2.70 51.28
N ALA A 75 11.50 -1.63 50.94
CA ALA A 75 10.89 -0.74 51.92
C ALA A 75 9.85 -1.44 52.84
N LEU A 76 9.39 -2.65 52.48
CA LEU A 76 8.54 -3.49 53.33
C LEU A 76 9.32 -4.29 54.40
N GLY A 77 10.64 -4.07 54.49
CA GLY A 77 11.53 -4.73 55.46
C GLY A 77 12.24 -5.98 54.93
N LEU A 78 12.11 -6.29 53.64
CA LEU A 78 12.86 -7.39 53.02
C LEU A 78 14.33 -7.01 52.80
N PRO A 79 15.27 -7.95 52.92
CA PRO A 79 16.65 -7.75 52.49
C PRO A 79 16.70 -7.35 51.01
N ARG A 80 17.52 -6.35 50.69
CA ARG A 80 17.66 -5.82 49.31
C ARG A 80 17.85 -6.93 48.27
N TRP A 81 18.76 -7.87 48.53
CA TRP A 81 19.02 -8.98 47.60
C TRP A 81 17.78 -9.84 47.31
N LEU A 82 16.90 -10.05 48.30
CA LEU A 82 15.69 -10.85 48.17
C LEU A 82 14.63 -10.11 47.35
N SER A 83 14.49 -8.80 47.56
CA SER A 83 13.58 -7.95 46.77
C SER A 83 13.90 -7.99 45.27
N PHE A 84 15.19 -7.85 44.92
CA PHE A 84 15.64 -7.95 43.53
C PHE A 84 15.48 -9.37 42.96
N LEU A 85 15.67 -10.41 43.79
CA LEU A 85 15.44 -11.79 43.38
C LEU A 85 13.97 -12.06 43.02
N ILE A 86 13.03 -11.56 43.82
CA ILE A 86 11.59 -11.69 43.57
C ILE A 86 11.22 -11.06 42.21
N VAL A 87 11.69 -9.83 41.96
CA VAL A 87 11.45 -9.15 40.67
C VAL A 87 12.08 -9.92 39.51
N THR A 88 13.29 -10.47 39.69
CA THR A 88 13.98 -11.26 38.67
C THR A 88 13.19 -12.52 38.31
N VAL A 89 12.70 -13.27 39.30
CA VAL A 89 11.89 -14.47 39.07
C VAL A 89 10.59 -14.11 38.35
N PHE A 90 9.92 -13.04 38.76
CA PHE A 90 8.73 -12.53 38.08
C PHE A 90 9.02 -12.21 36.60
N MET A 91 10.12 -11.52 36.30
CA MET A 91 10.51 -11.20 34.93
C MET A 91 10.80 -12.44 34.09
N LEU A 92 11.49 -13.45 34.65
CA LEU A 92 11.78 -14.71 33.95
C LEU A 92 10.49 -15.48 33.63
N LEU A 93 9.49 -15.46 34.52
CA LEU A 93 8.19 -16.08 34.24
C LEU A 93 7.48 -15.37 33.09
N VAL A 94 7.41 -14.03 33.12
CA VAL A 94 6.80 -13.23 32.04
C VAL A 94 7.53 -13.45 30.72
N ALA A 95 8.87 -13.42 30.73
CA ALA A 95 9.69 -13.66 29.55
C ALA A 95 9.49 -15.07 28.99
N GLY A 96 9.41 -16.08 29.84
CA GLY A 96 9.12 -17.47 29.46
C GLY A 96 7.76 -17.61 28.77
N VAL A 97 6.72 -16.98 29.31
CA VAL A 97 5.38 -16.96 28.69
C VAL A 97 5.39 -16.26 27.35
N LEU A 98 6.01 -15.08 27.25
CA LEU A 98 6.12 -14.34 25.99
C LEU A 98 6.92 -15.11 24.93
N ALA A 99 8.04 -15.72 25.32
CA ALA A 99 8.83 -16.56 24.42
C ALA A 99 8.03 -17.76 23.91
N LEU A 100 7.27 -18.43 24.79
CA LEU A 100 6.43 -19.55 24.42
C LEU A 100 5.31 -19.13 23.45
N LEU A 101 4.64 -18.01 23.72
CA LEU A 101 3.62 -17.44 22.83
C LEU A 101 4.23 -17.02 21.49
N GLY A 102 5.40 -16.40 21.49
CA GLY A 102 6.14 -16.02 20.29
C GLY A 102 6.51 -17.21 19.43
N ILE A 103 7.08 -18.27 20.02
CA ILE A 103 7.40 -19.52 19.33
C ILE A 103 6.14 -20.17 18.76
N ARG A 104 5.04 -20.19 19.53
CA ARG A 104 3.75 -20.72 19.05
C ARG A 104 3.22 -19.95 17.85
N LYS A 105 3.29 -18.62 17.87
CA LYS A 105 2.85 -17.77 16.76
C LYS A 105 3.74 -17.94 15.53
N MET A 106 5.05 -17.99 15.69
CA MET A 106 5.99 -18.24 14.58
C MET A 106 5.74 -19.58 13.90
N LYS A 107 5.40 -20.63 14.66
CA LYS A 107 5.03 -21.94 14.09
C LYS A 107 3.77 -21.91 13.22
N THR A 108 2.91 -20.91 13.36
CA THR A 108 1.68 -20.75 12.56
C THR A 108 1.93 -19.97 11.27
N VAL A 109 3.03 -19.20 11.18
CA VAL A 109 3.34 -18.41 9.98
C VAL A 109 3.97 -19.34 8.94
N LYS A 110 3.28 -19.57 7.82
CA LYS A 110 3.88 -20.24 6.66
C LYS A 110 5.00 -19.34 6.12
N PRO A 111 6.26 -19.82 6.05
CA PRO A 111 7.41 -18.99 5.72
C PRO A 111 7.44 -18.52 4.26
N THR A 112 6.63 -19.11 3.38
CA THR A 112 6.65 -18.81 1.95
C THR A 112 5.36 -18.08 1.55
N PRO A 113 5.44 -16.85 1.01
CA PRO A 113 4.31 -16.19 0.38
C PRO A 113 4.05 -16.82 -0.99
N GLU A 114 3.54 -18.06 -0.99
CA GLU A 114 3.33 -18.89 -2.18
C GLU A 114 2.55 -18.14 -3.28
N LYS A 115 1.57 -17.33 -2.88
CA LYS A 115 0.79 -16.49 -3.80
C LYS A 115 1.63 -15.40 -4.48
N ALA A 116 2.46 -14.68 -3.72
CA ALA A 116 3.30 -13.63 -4.26
C ALA A 116 4.38 -14.18 -5.20
N ILE A 117 4.93 -15.35 -4.88
CA ILE A 117 5.90 -16.04 -5.75
C ILE A 117 5.21 -16.51 -7.03
N THR A 118 4.01 -17.10 -6.93
CA THR A 118 3.24 -17.56 -8.10
C THR A 118 2.89 -16.39 -9.03
N GLU A 119 2.43 -15.26 -8.47
CA GLU A 119 2.11 -14.08 -9.27
C GLU A 119 3.36 -13.48 -9.93
N ALA A 120 4.48 -13.37 -9.22
CA ALA A 120 5.74 -12.91 -9.78
C ALA A 120 6.22 -13.83 -10.93
N GLN A 121 6.12 -15.15 -10.76
CA GLN A 121 6.44 -16.11 -11.83
C GLN A 121 5.53 -15.94 -13.03
N THR A 122 4.24 -15.68 -12.82
CA THR A 122 3.26 -15.48 -13.90
C THR A 122 3.56 -14.20 -14.69
N THR A 123 3.92 -13.10 -14.01
CA THR A 123 4.32 -11.85 -14.66
C THR A 123 5.61 -12.02 -15.47
N VAL A 124 6.60 -12.71 -14.92
CA VAL A 124 7.86 -12.99 -15.63
C VAL A 124 7.61 -13.90 -16.84
N ALA A 125 6.75 -14.91 -16.70
CA ALA A 125 6.37 -15.79 -17.80
C ALA A 125 5.63 -15.03 -18.92
N ALA A 126 4.74 -14.09 -18.57
CA ALA A 126 4.05 -13.24 -19.54
C ALA A 126 5.02 -12.31 -20.28
N LEU A 127 5.99 -11.70 -19.58
CA LEU A 127 7.03 -10.87 -20.18
C LEU A 127 7.96 -11.66 -21.09
N LYS A 128 8.34 -12.88 -20.69
CA LYS A 128 9.17 -13.78 -21.50
C LYS A 128 8.43 -14.23 -22.77
N SER A 129 7.16 -14.58 -22.65
CA SER A 129 6.30 -14.95 -23.78
C SER A 129 6.12 -13.80 -24.79
N ALA A 130 6.01 -12.57 -24.30
CA ALA A 130 5.96 -11.36 -25.14
C ALA A 130 7.28 -11.04 -25.84
N THR A 131 8.41 -11.45 -25.26
CA THR A 131 9.74 -11.27 -25.85
C THR A 131 10.08 -12.35 -26.88
N GLU A 132 9.62 -13.60 -26.66
CA GLU A 132 9.81 -14.73 -27.58
C GLU A 132 8.92 -14.63 -28.84
N HIS A 133 7.78 -13.93 -28.76
CA HIS A 133 6.93 -13.63 -29.91
C HIS A 133 6.84 -12.13 -30.16
N PRO A 134 7.92 -11.49 -30.67
CA PRO A 134 7.90 -10.07 -31.02
C PRO A 134 6.95 -9.86 -32.21
N GLY A 135 5.69 -9.55 -31.91
CA GLY A 135 4.63 -9.37 -32.91
C GLY A 135 3.38 -10.25 -32.72
N ALA A 136 3.32 -11.14 -31.73
CA ALA A 136 2.06 -11.78 -31.36
C ALA A 136 1.19 -10.77 -30.60
N THR A 137 0.54 -9.89 -31.35
CA THR A 137 -0.62 -9.15 -30.85
C THR A 137 -1.61 -10.18 -30.33
N VAL A 138 -1.97 -10.12 -29.04
CA VAL A 138 -3.20 -10.77 -28.56
C VAL A 138 -4.28 -10.28 -29.51
N PRO A 139 -4.90 -11.15 -30.34
CA PRO A 139 -5.90 -10.69 -31.29
C PRO A 139 -6.97 -10.01 -30.45
N ALA A 140 -7.26 -8.74 -30.75
CA ALA A 140 -8.40 -8.08 -30.16
C ALA A 140 -9.60 -9.01 -30.33
N PRO A 141 -10.40 -9.29 -29.28
CA PRO A 141 -11.58 -10.12 -29.41
C PRO A 141 -12.35 -9.65 -30.64
N ARG A 142 -12.58 -10.55 -31.60
CA ARG A 142 -13.25 -10.15 -32.85
C ARG A 142 -14.54 -9.45 -32.47
N PRO A 143 -14.75 -8.22 -32.96
CA PRO A 143 -15.93 -7.49 -32.60
C PRO A 143 -17.14 -8.33 -33.02
N GLU A 144 -18.19 -8.29 -32.21
CA GLU A 144 -19.31 -9.21 -32.34
C GLU A 144 -19.91 -9.24 -33.76
N TRP A 145 -19.85 -8.12 -34.48
CA TRP A 145 -20.32 -8.02 -35.87
C TRP A 145 -19.54 -8.86 -36.89
N ASP A 146 -18.36 -9.40 -36.55
CA ASP A 146 -17.54 -10.29 -37.42
C ASP A 146 -17.70 -11.80 -37.07
N ARG A 147 -18.56 -12.13 -36.10
CA ARG A 147 -18.86 -13.53 -35.76
C ARG A 147 -19.94 -14.10 -36.69
N LYS A 148 -19.54 -15.01 -37.57
CA LYS A 148 -20.42 -15.73 -38.52
C LYS A 148 -21.40 -16.70 -37.84
N ASP A 149 -21.16 -17.00 -36.58
CA ASP A 149 -21.91 -17.93 -35.73
C ASP A 149 -22.97 -17.25 -34.86
N LEU A 150 -23.10 -15.92 -34.93
CA LEU A 150 -24.19 -15.23 -34.26
C LEU A 150 -25.51 -15.41 -35.03
N PRO A 151 -26.60 -15.85 -34.38
CA PRO A 151 -27.90 -15.86 -35.01
C PRO A 151 -28.27 -14.43 -35.40
N ALA A 152 -28.54 -14.20 -36.69
CA ALA A 152 -28.91 -12.90 -37.21
C ALA A 152 -30.10 -12.34 -36.42
N SER A 153 -29.87 -11.23 -35.72
CA SER A 153 -30.89 -10.39 -35.08
C SER A 153 -31.95 -11.16 -34.29
N SER A 154 -31.70 -11.44 -33.00
CA SER A 154 -32.80 -11.46 -32.04
C SER A 154 -33.26 -10.03 -31.85
N THR A 155 -34.16 -9.62 -32.73
CA THR A 155 -35.08 -8.48 -32.59
C THR A 155 -35.39 -8.25 -31.13
N VAL A 156 -35.21 -7.01 -30.68
CA VAL A 156 -35.77 -6.47 -29.44
C VAL A 156 -37.28 -6.71 -29.49
N ALA A 157 -37.71 -7.88 -29.01
CA ALA A 157 -39.11 -8.18 -28.80
C ALA A 157 -39.50 -7.49 -27.49
N ALA A 158 -40.11 -6.33 -27.65
CA ALA A 158 -40.90 -5.71 -26.62
C ALA A 158 -41.89 -6.74 -26.05
N SER A 159 -41.69 -7.15 -24.80
CA SER A 159 -42.75 -7.75 -23.99
C SER A 159 -42.99 -6.85 -22.78
N SER A 160 -43.87 -5.89 -23.02
CA SER A 160 -44.74 -5.30 -22.01
C SER A 160 -45.61 -6.39 -21.39
N SER A 161 -45.45 -6.64 -20.09
CA SER A 161 -46.51 -7.08 -19.15
C SER A 161 -45.97 -6.85 -17.73
N ALA A 162 -46.36 -5.76 -17.07
CA ALA A 162 -47.52 -5.71 -16.17
C ALA A 162 -47.42 -6.73 -15.02
N GLY A 163 -47.13 -6.25 -13.80
CA GLY A 163 -47.40 -7.03 -12.59
C GLY A 163 -46.61 -6.66 -11.33
N THR A 164 -47.13 -5.69 -10.58
CA THR A 164 -47.32 -5.81 -9.12
C THR A 164 -46.12 -5.58 -8.17
N ALA A 165 -46.08 -4.34 -7.66
CA ALA A 165 -46.03 -3.97 -6.24
C ALA A 165 -45.21 -4.82 -5.24
N ALA A 166 -44.17 -4.21 -4.68
CA ALA A 166 -43.90 -4.27 -3.25
C ALA A 166 -42.95 -3.13 -2.84
N SER A 167 -43.53 -2.04 -2.37
CA SER A 167 -42.87 -1.02 -1.57
C SER A 167 -42.27 -1.65 -0.30
N THR A 168 -40.96 -1.55 -0.10
CA THR A 168 -40.33 -1.76 1.21
C THR A 168 -39.96 -0.39 1.79
N PRO A 169 -40.59 0.05 2.90
CA PRO A 169 -40.16 1.24 3.61
C PRO A 169 -38.81 0.97 4.30
N ASN A 170 -37.91 1.94 4.23
CA ASN A 170 -36.65 2.00 4.98
C ASN A 170 -36.89 2.70 6.33
N PRO A 171 -36.79 2.01 7.48
CA PRO A 171 -36.87 2.64 8.79
C PRO A 171 -35.53 2.49 9.53
N SER A 172 -34.69 3.52 9.46
CA SER A 172 -33.69 3.85 10.51
C SER A 172 -33.00 5.17 10.20
N ARG A 173 -33.81 6.22 10.17
CA ARG A 173 -33.39 7.55 10.62
C ARG A 173 -33.92 7.64 12.04
N ASP A 174 -33.03 7.55 13.03
CA ASP A 174 -33.13 8.08 14.41
C ASP A 174 -32.06 7.41 15.29
N ALA A 175 -30.90 8.07 15.36
CA ALA A 175 -30.02 8.14 16.53
C ALA A 175 -29.11 9.38 16.37
#